data_AF-A0A7C3W499-F1
#
_entry.id   AF-A0A7C3W499-F1
#
_cell.length_a   1.000
_cell.length_b   1.000
_cell.length_c   1.000
_cell.angle_alpha   90.00
_cell.angle_beta   90.00
_cell.angle_gamma   90.00
#
_symmetry.space_group_name_H-M   'P 1'
#
loop_
_entity.id
_entity.type
_entity.pdbx_description
1 polymer ?
#
loop_
_entity_poly.entity_id
_entity_poly.type
_entity_poly.pdbx_seq_one_letter_code
_entity_poly.pdbx_strand_id
1 'polypeptide(L)'
;MPKPQIIAGIDIGSSKIATLIASYVDGSEEEKLRVIGVASVPSRGIRKGQIVNIEETTNSLLECVEAAERMAGYNINRALVAISGPHIASSNSRGALAVAEQEV
;
A
#
# COMPACT_ATOMS: atom_id res chain seq x y z
N MET A 1 13.94 -0.38 24.45
CA MET A 1 13.51 0.73 23.57
C MET A 1 12.52 0.16 22.57
N PRO A 2 11.33 0.75 22.39
CA PRO A 2 10.40 0.28 21.37
C PRO A 2 11.01 0.46 19.98
N LYS A 3 10.91 -0.59 19.15
CA LYS A 3 11.49 -0.61 17.81
C LYS A 3 10.57 0.15 16.84
N PRO A 4 11.07 1.14 16.09
CA PRO A 4 10.23 1.84 15.11
C PRO A 4 9.71 0.83 14.08
N GLN A 5 8.40 0.83 13.91
CA GLN A 5 7.71 0.05 12.90
C GLN A 5 7.66 0.85 11.60
N ILE A 6 7.77 0.15 10.47
CA ILE A 6 7.77 0.76 9.15
C ILE A 6 6.48 0.36 8.43
N ILE A 7 5.80 1.35 7.86
CA ILE A 7 4.66 1.15 6.98
C ILE A 7 4.94 1.85 5.65
N ALA A 8 4.59 1.17 4.55
CA ALA A 8 4.71 1.70 3.21
C ALA A 8 3.35 1.69 2.51
N GLY A 9 3.02 2.79 1.84
CA GLY A 9 1.88 2.92 0.96
C GLY A 9 2.36 3.13 -0.48
N ILE A 10 1.77 2.42 -1.43
CA ILE A 10 2.04 2.55 -2.86
C ILE A 10 0.72 2.82 -3.57
N ASP A 11 0.65 3.93 -4.30
CA ASP A 11 -0.47 4.26 -5.19
C ASP A 11 -0.06 4.02 -6.64
N ILE A 12 -0.72 3.05 -7.29
CA ILE A 12 -0.43 2.66 -8.67
C ILE A 12 -1.49 3.27 -9.60
N GLY A 13 -1.22 4.48 -10.08
CA GLY A 13 -2.09 5.21 -10.99
C GLY A 13 -1.69 5.05 -12.47
N SER A 14 -2.62 5.40 -13.37
CA SER A 14 -2.33 5.47 -14.82
C SER A 14 -1.49 6.70 -15.21
N SER A 15 -1.44 7.73 -14.37
CA SER A 15 -0.64 8.95 -14.61
C SER A 15 0.71 8.88 -13.90
N LYS A 16 0.71 8.45 -12.64
CA LYS A 16 1.89 8.37 -11.79
C LYS A 16 1.81 7.17 -10.86
N ILE A 17 2.97 6.71 -10.42
CA ILE A 17 3.12 5.84 -9.26
C ILE A 17 3.69 6.69 -8.14
N ALA A 18 3.14 6.55 -6.93
CA ALA A 18 3.62 7.25 -5.75
C ALA A 18 3.87 6.26 -4.60
N THR A 19 5.01 6.40 -3.94
CA THR A 19 5.38 5.58 -2.77
C THR A 19 5.62 6.49 -1.58
N LEU A 20 5.05 6.14 -0.44
CA LEU A 20 5.24 6.83 0.84
C LEU A 20 5.64 5.82 1.90
N ILE A 21 6.69 6.14 2.66
CA ILE A 21 7.20 5.32 3.75
C ILE A 21 7.12 6.15 5.03
N ALA A 22 6.52 5.58 6.06
CA ALA A 22 6.40 6.19 7.37
C ALA A 22 6.90 5.25 8.48
N SER A 23 7.44 5.85 9.53
CA SER A 23 7.74 5.17 10.78
C SER A 23 6.73 5.52 11.87
N TYR A 24 6.40 4.57 12.73
CA TYR A 24 5.64 4.80 13.95
C TYR A 24 6.20 3.98 15.12
N VAL A 25 5.78 4.31 16.34
CA VAL A 25 6.19 3.61 17.57
C VAL A 25 4.92 3.14 18.28
N ASP A 26 4.79 1.83 18.51
CA ASP A 26 3.65 1.27 19.24
C ASP A 26 3.63 1.75 20.70
N GLY A 27 2.44 2.12 21.19
CA GLY A 27 2.20 2.38 22.61
C GLY A 27 2.55 3.78 23.11
N SER A 28 2.85 4.75 22.23
CA SER A 28 2.87 6.16 22.62
C SER A 28 1.50 6.80 22.37
N GLU A 29 0.99 7.59 23.33
CA GLU A 29 -0.29 8.31 23.20
C GLU A 29 -0.35 9.27 21.99
N GLU A 30 0.80 9.58 21.40
CA GLU A 30 0.91 10.16 20.09
C GLU A 30 1.35 9.09 19.07
N GLU A 31 0.42 8.26 18.60
CA GLU A 31 0.60 7.39 17.42
C GLU A 31 0.75 8.23 16.14
N LYS A 32 1.73 9.12 16.10
CA LYS A 32 2.00 10.00 14.98
C LYS A 32 2.86 9.26 13.97
N LEU A 33 2.27 8.93 12.83
CA LEU A 33 2.99 8.51 11.64
C LEU A 33 3.97 9.62 11.24
N ARG A 34 5.27 9.30 11.19
CA ARG A 34 6.29 10.19 10.65
C ARG A 34 6.67 9.73 9.26
N VAL A 35 6.40 10.54 8.25
CA VAL A 35 6.87 10.29 6.88
C VAL A 35 8.39 10.42 6.85
N ILE A 36 9.06 9.38 6.36
CA ILE A 36 10.52 9.29 6.27
C ILE A 36 11.00 9.07 4.82
N GLY A 37 10.13 8.67 3.90
CA GLY A 37 10.45 8.54 2.48
C GLY A 37 9.26 8.85 1.60
N VAL A 38 9.49 9.54 0.50
CA VAL A 38 8.49 9.83 -0.53
C VAL A 38 9.12 9.77 -1.91
N ALA A 39 8.39 9.20 -2.86
CA ALA A 39 8.73 9.26 -4.26
C ALA A 39 7.46 9.32 -5.11
N SER A 40 7.58 9.94 -6.28
CA SER A 40 6.55 9.93 -7.30
C SER A 40 7.23 9.93 -8.66
N VAL A 41 6.81 9.03 -9.54
CA VAL A 41 7.36 8.89 -10.89
C VAL A 41 6.23 8.79 -11.92
N PRO A 42 6.46 9.18 -13.19
CA PRO A 42 5.52 8.93 -14.26
C PRO A 42 5.21 7.44 -14.43
N SER A 43 3.93 7.11 -14.55
CA SER A 43 3.48 5.73 -14.78
C SER A 43 3.65 5.35 -16.26
N ARG A 44 4.14 4.14 -16.51
CA ARG A 44 4.33 3.55 -17.84
C ARG A 44 3.71 2.15 -17.85
N GLY A 45 3.18 1.73 -18.99
CA GLY A 45 2.48 0.45 -19.11
C GLY A 45 1.12 0.34 -18.41
N ILE A 46 0.56 1.43 -17.86
CA ILE A 46 -0.80 1.44 -17.26
C ILE A 46 -1.69 2.42 -18.02
N ARG A 47 -2.88 1.95 -18.43
CA ARG A 47 -3.88 2.77 -19.12
C ARG A 47 -5.27 2.51 -18.56
N LYS A 48 -5.96 3.56 -18.11
CA LYS A 48 -7.33 3.49 -17.55
C LYS A 48 -7.48 2.44 -16.43
N GLY A 49 -6.48 2.34 -15.55
CA GLY A 49 -6.47 1.38 -14.44
C GLY A 49 -6.25 -0.08 -14.87
N GLN A 50 -5.68 -0.31 -16.07
CA GLN A 50 -5.30 -1.63 -16.55
C GLN A 50 -3.83 -1.66 -16.95
N ILE A 51 -3.14 -2.74 -16.61
CA ILE A 51 -1.76 -2.97 -17.07
C ILE A 51 -1.83 -3.40 -18.53
N VAL A 52 -1.28 -2.57 -19.41
CA VAL A 52 -1.15 -2.83 -20.85
C VAL A 52 0.26 -3.26 -21.24
N ASN A 53 1.27 -2.94 -20.41
CA ASN A 53 2.64 -3.43 -20.55
C ASN A 53 3.24 -3.67 -19.15
N ILE A 54 3.46 -4.95 -18.81
CA ILE A 54 3.94 -5.33 -17.47
C ILE A 54 5.40 -4.93 -17.21
N GLU A 55 6.25 -4.95 -18.22
CA GLU A 55 7.68 -4.61 -18.07
C GLU A 55 7.83 -3.12 -17.75
N GLU A 56 7.13 -2.27 -18.51
CA GLU A 56 7.10 -0.82 -18.25
C GLU A 56 6.54 -0.49 -16.86
N THR A 57 5.45 -1.15 -16.47
CA THR A 57 4.84 -0.98 -15.14
C THR A 57 5.80 -1.40 -14.03
N THR A 58 6.48 -2.53 -14.19
CA THR A 58 7.46 -3.03 -13.22
C THR A 58 8.62 -2.05 -13.08
N ASN A 59 9.15 -1.54 -14.19
CA ASN A 59 10.25 -0.58 -14.18
C ASN A 59 9.87 0.74 -13.50
N SER A 60 8.70 1.32 -13.82
CA SER A 60 8.20 2.51 -13.12
C SER A 60 7.97 2.27 -11.63
N LEU A 61 7.43 1.11 -11.25
CA LEU A 61 7.18 0.79 -9.85
C LEU A 61 8.48 0.66 -9.06
N LEU A 62 9.46 -0.07 -9.60
CA LEU A 62 10.79 -0.23 -8.99
C LEU A 62 11.49 1.13 -8.82
N GLU A 63 11.49 1.96 -9.86
CA GLU A 63 12.07 3.31 -9.81
C GLU A 63 11.48 4.13 -8.63
N CYS A 64 10.15 4.07 -8.45
CA CYS A 64 9.46 4.77 -7.38
C CYS A 64 9.77 4.20 -5.99
N VAL A 65 9.70 2.87 -5.84
CA VAL A 65 9.95 2.20 -4.56
C VAL A 65 11.38 2.43 -4.10
N GLU A 66 12.37 2.21 -4.97
CA GLU A 66 13.76 2.40 -4.61
C GLU A 66 14.08 3.87 -4.26
N ALA A 67 13.46 4.83 -4.96
CA ALA A 67 13.63 6.25 -4.62
C ALA A 67 13.10 6.58 -3.22
N ALA A 68 11.94 6.02 -2.84
CA ALA A 68 11.39 6.19 -1.51
C ALA A 68 12.22 5.47 -0.43
N GLU A 69 12.69 4.25 -0.70
CA GLU A 69 13.56 3.49 0.20
C GLU A 69 14.91 4.18 0.42
N ARG A 70 15.53 4.70 -0.65
CA ARG A 70 16.75 5.51 -0.57
C ARG A 70 16.56 6.75 0.31
N MET A 71 15.41 7.43 0.20
CA MET A 71 15.08 8.58 1.03
C MET A 71 14.85 8.18 2.49
N ALA A 72 14.18 7.06 2.73
CA ALA A 72 13.90 6.54 4.07
C ALA A 72 15.14 5.97 4.77
N GLY A 73 16.11 5.45 4.02
CA GLY A 73 17.22 4.68 4.57
C GLY A 73 16.81 3.28 5.03
N TYR A 74 15.66 2.77 4.56
CA TYR A 74 15.12 1.45 4.89
C TYR A 74 14.65 0.75 3.63
N ASN A 75 14.90 -0.55 3.53
CA ASN A 75 14.21 -1.41 2.58
C ASN A 75 12.85 -1.83 3.18
N ILE A 76 11.81 -1.82 2.36
CA ILE A 76 10.45 -2.21 2.75
C ILE A 76 10.19 -3.68 2.39
N ASN A 77 9.64 -4.44 3.34
CA ASN A 77 9.30 -5.86 3.13
C ASN A 77 7.80 -6.10 2.92
N ARG A 78 6.98 -5.09 3.20
CA ARG A 78 5.51 -5.12 3.08
C ARG A 78 5.04 -3.74 2.66
N ALA A 79 3.96 -3.68 1.88
CA ALA A 79 3.33 -2.45 1.47
C ALA A 79 1.81 -2.61 1.40
N LEU A 80 1.10 -1.52 1.71
CA LEU A 80 -0.29 -1.33 1.34
C LEU A 80 -0.31 -0.76 -0.08
N VAL A 81 -0.99 -1.45 -0.99
CA VAL A 81 -1.04 -1.04 -2.39
C VAL A 81 -2.47 -0.62 -2.74
N ALA A 82 -2.61 0.61 -3.22
CA ALA A 82 -3.86 1.09 -3.79
C ALA A 82 -3.94 0.68 -5.27
N ILE A 83 -5.04 0.00 -5.62
CA ILE A 83 -5.39 -0.37 -6.99
C ILE A 83 -6.70 0.29 -7.38
N SER A 84 -6.83 0.63 -8.65
CA SER A 84 -8.05 1.20 -9.21
C SER A 84 -8.28 0.64 -10.61
N GLY A 85 -9.54 0.57 -11.05
CA GLY A 85 -9.86 0.18 -12.42
C GLY A 85 -11.23 -0.48 -12.56
N PRO A 86 -11.70 -0.64 -13.80
CA PRO A 86 -13.04 -1.18 -14.10
C PRO A 86 -13.19 -2.68 -13.80
N HIS A 87 -12.09 -3.36 -13.45
CA HIS A 87 -12.05 -4.78 -13.12
C HIS A 87 -12.32 -5.06 -11.64
N ILE A 88 -12.39 -4.02 -10.79
CA ILE A 88 -12.71 -4.16 -9.38
C ILE A 88 -14.21 -4.44 -9.23
N ALA A 89 -14.55 -5.57 -8.63
CA ALA A 89 -15.91 -5.96 -8.32
C ALA A 89 -15.98 -6.56 -6.91
N SER A 90 -17.15 -6.50 -6.29
CA SER A 90 -17.43 -7.14 -5.01
C SER A 90 -18.74 -7.90 -5.08
N SER A 91 -18.85 -8.94 -4.25
CA SER A 91 -20.06 -9.73 -4.08
C SER A 91 -20.38 -9.83 -2.61
N ASN A 92 -21.63 -9.53 -2.23
CA ASN A 92 -22.06 -9.72 -0.86
C ASN A 92 -22.22 -11.21 -0.56
N SER A 93 -21.57 -11.69 0.50
CA SER A 93 -21.76 -13.04 1.02
C SER A 93 -22.70 -13.00 2.22
N ARG A 94 -23.60 -13.99 2.34
CA ARG A 94 -24.48 -14.17 3.50
C ARG A 94 -23.94 -15.32 4.35
N GLY A 95 -23.53 -15.02 5.58
CA GLY A 95 -23.22 -16.03 6.60
C GLY A 95 -24.44 -16.28 7.50
N ALA A 96 -24.66 -17.52 7.88
CA ALA A 96 -25.60 -17.90 8.94
C ALA A 96 -24.82 -18.56 10.07
N LEU A 97 -25.04 -18.11 11.30
CA LEU A 97 -24.50 -18.73 12.51
C LEU A 97 -25.70 -19.15 13.38
N ALA A 98 -25.80 -20.44 13.69
CA ALA A 98 -26.78 -20.90 14.68
C ALA A 98 -26.28 -20.50 16.06
N VAL A 99 -27.09 -19.75 16.80
CA VAL A 99 -26.83 -19.43 18.21
C VAL A 99 -27.58 -20.47 19.04
N ALA A 100 -26.87 -21.22 19.88
CA ALA A 100 -27.52 -22.10 20.84
C ALA A 100 -28.16 -21.24 21.95
N GLU A 101 -29.45 -21.44 22.22
CA GLU A 101 -30.10 -20.85 23.39
C GLU A 101 -29.45 -21.44 24.65
N GLN A 102 -28.97 -20.58 25.55
CA GLN A 102 -28.67 -21.00 26.92
C GLN A 102 -30.00 -21.18 27.65
N GLU A 103 -30.30 -22.42 28.06
CA GLU A 103 -31.40 -22.70 28.99
C GLU A 103 -31.19 -21.91 30.29
N VAL A 104 -32.25 -21.22 30.72
CA VAL A 104 -32.33 -20.41 31.96
C VAL A 104 -32.48 -21.30 33.18
#